data_AF-A0A831JIA2-F1
#
_entry.id   AF-A0A831JIA2-F1
#
_cell.length_a   1.000
_cell.length_b   1.000
_cell.length_c   1.000
_cell.angle_alpha   90.00
_cell.angle_beta   90.00
_cell.angle_gamma   90.00
#
_symmetry.space_group_name_H-M   'P 1'
#
loop_
_entity.id
_entity.type
_entity.pdbx_description
1 polymer ?
#
loop_
_entity_poly.entity_id
_entity_poly.type
_entity_poly.pdbx_seq_one_letter_code
_entity_poly.pdbx_strand_id
1 'polypeptide(L)'
;MIVCIAEKPSVARDIADVLGAKKRKEGYIEGNGYQVTWTFGHLCTLKEPHEYTPSWKSWSLSSLPMIPPRFGIKLINDSGIEKQFHIIEKLMQEAEMIINCGDAG
;
A
#
# COMPACT_ATOMS: atom_id res chain seq x y z
N MET A 1 -13.40 -11.53 9.24
CA MET A 1 -13.28 -11.58 7.76
C MET A 1 -11.81 -11.77 7.38
N ILE A 2 -11.53 -12.53 6.33
CA ILE A 2 -10.16 -12.74 5.80
C ILE A 2 -9.88 -11.69 4.73
N VAL A 3 -8.81 -10.91 4.88
CA VAL A 3 -8.41 -9.87 3.92
C VAL A 3 -7.26 -10.35 3.05
N CYS A 4 -7.45 -10.34 1.73
CA CYS A 4 -6.42 -10.65 0.75
C CYS A 4 -5.95 -9.35 0.08
N ILE A 5 -4.66 -9.06 0.11
CA ILE A 5 -4.09 -7.82 -0.46
C ILE A 5 -3.23 -8.18 -1.67
N ALA A 6 -3.74 -7.88 -2.86
CA ALA A 6 -2.99 -8.05 -4.11
C ALA A 6 -2.19 -6.78 -4.48
N GLU A 7 -1.28 -6.90 -5.44
CA GLU A 7 -0.47 -5.76 -5.91
C GLU A 7 -1.13 -4.89 -6.99
N LYS A 8 -2.19 -5.40 -7.66
CA LYS A 8 -2.91 -4.69 -8.72
C LYS A 8 -4.37 -5.15 -8.85
N PRO A 9 -5.27 -4.30 -9.39
CA PRO A 9 -6.71 -4.60 -9.47
C PRO A 9 -7.08 -5.83 -10.33
N SER A 10 -6.24 -6.23 -11.28
CA SER A 10 -6.50 -7.43 -12.09
C SER A 10 -6.34 -8.71 -11.25
N VAL A 11 -5.24 -8.83 -10.53
CA VAL A 11 -4.94 -9.99 -9.67
C VAL A 11 -6.00 -10.15 -8.58
N ALA A 12 -6.43 -9.04 -7.97
CA ALA A 12 -7.51 -9.08 -6.99
C ALA A 12 -8.85 -9.58 -7.55
N ARG A 13 -9.16 -9.28 -8.82
CA ARG A 13 -10.37 -9.79 -9.46
C ARG A 13 -10.30 -11.31 -9.64
N ASP A 14 -9.18 -11.80 -10.14
CA ASP A 14 -8.96 -13.24 -10.36
C ASP A 14 -9.05 -14.01 -9.03
N ILE A 15 -8.45 -13.47 -7.96
CA ILE A 15 -8.53 -14.04 -6.60
C ILE A 15 -9.98 -13.99 -6.08
N ALA A 16 -10.67 -12.87 -6.21
CA ALA A 16 -12.05 -12.71 -5.75
C ALA A 16 -13.00 -13.71 -6.42
N ASP A 17 -12.84 -13.94 -7.74
CA ASP A 17 -13.66 -14.87 -8.51
C ASP A 17 -13.50 -16.31 -7.99
N VAL A 18 -12.26 -16.76 -7.73
CA VAL A 18 -11.97 -18.10 -7.16
C VAL A 18 -12.50 -18.24 -5.74
N LEU A 19 -12.38 -17.21 -4.91
CA LEU A 19 -12.85 -17.21 -3.53
C LEU A 19 -14.37 -17.05 -3.39
N GLY A 20 -15.09 -16.74 -4.47
CA GLY A 20 -16.53 -16.50 -4.44
C GLY A 20 -16.91 -15.14 -3.85
N ALA A 21 -15.99 -14.17 -3.83
CA ALA A 21 -16.26 -12.80 -3.46
C ALA A 21 -16.85 -12.04 -4.66
N LYS A 22 -18.16 -11.74 -4.60
CA LYS A 22 -18.91 -11.19 -5.76
C LYS A 22 -19.39 -9.75 -5.56
N LYS A 23 -19.41 -9.24 -4.32
CA LYS A 23 -19.93 -7.90 -4.03
C LYS A 23 -18.82 -6.89 -4.21
N ARG A 24 -18.89 -6.10 -5.28
CA ARG A 24 -17.95 -5.00 -5.52
C ARG A 24 -18.20 -3.86 -4.55
N LYS A 25 -17.12 -3.35 -3.96
CA LYS A 25 -17.09 -2.17 -3.13
C LYS A 25 -16.05 -1.21 -3.71
N GLU A 26 -15.99 -0.02 -3.13
CA GLU A 26 -14.94 0.92 -3.47
C GLU A 26 -13.59 0.41 -2.94
N GLY A 27 -12.66 0.10 -3.83
CA GLY A 27 -11.30 -0.35 -3.50
C GLY A 27 -11.14 -1.82 -3.09
N TYR A 28 -12.20 -2.63 -3.08
CA TYR A 28 -12.13 -4.07 -2.79
C TYR A 28 -13.39 -4.82 -3.28
N ILE A 29 -13.34 -6.15 -3.22
CA ILE A 29 -14.45 -7.06 -3.52
C ILE A 29 -14.67 -7.96 -2.31
N GLU A 30 -15.92 -8.17 -1.89
CA GLU A 30 -16.23 -8.98 -0.71
C GLU A 30 -17.23 -10.12 -1.00
N GLY A 31 -17.16 -11.17 -0.18
CA GLY A 31 -18.09 -12.28 -0.19
C GLY A 31 -17.43 -13.58 0.27
N ASN A 32 -18.26 -14.56 0.63
CA ASN A 32 -17.81 -15.88 1.09
C ASN A 32 -16.78 -15.84 2.24
N GLY A 33 -16.85 -14.83 3.12
CA GLY A 33 -15.90 -14.65 4.22
C GLY A 33 -14.62 -13.89 3.88
N TYR A 34 -14.44 -13.48 2.61
CA TYR A 34 -13.25 -12.78 2.11
C TYR A 34 -13.53 -11.32 1.75
N GLN A 35 -12.50 -10.49 1.92
CA GLN A 35 -12.39 -9.15 1.36
C GLN A 35 -11.08 -9.10 0.55
N VAL A 36 -11.18 -8.99 -0.77
CA VAL A 36 -10.04 -8.96 -1.68
C VAL A 36 -9.82 -7.54 -2.17
N THR A 37 -8.72 -6.94 -1.73
CA THR A 37 -8.29 -5.58 -2.07
C THR A 37 -6.97 -5.62 -2.85
N TRP A 38 -6.49 -4.45 -3.28
CA TRP A 38 -5.27 -4.32 -4.07
C TRP A 38 -4.55 -3.01 -3.80
N THR A 39 -3.25 -2.99 -4.08
CA THR A 39 -2.48 -1.76 -4.22
C THR A 39 -2.45 -1.28 -5.68
N PHE A 40 -1.74 -0.18 -5.93
CA PHE A 40 -1.37 0.28 -7.27
C PHE A 40 0.15 0.19 -7.43
N GLY A 41 0.71 -1.00 -7.24
CA GLY A 41 2.15 -1.16 -6.99
C GLY A 41 2.52 -0.60 -5.61
N HIS A 42 3.54 0.25 -5.53
CA HIS A 42 3.93 0.88 -4.27
C HIS A 42 2.95 1.99 -3.88
N LEU A 43 2.38 1.90 -2.67
CA LEU A 43 1.63 3.01 -2.08
C LEU A 43 2.55 4.02 -1.39
N CYS A 44 3.68 3.53 -0.86
CA CYS A 44 4.65 4.34 -0.13
C CYS A 44 5.95 4.49 -0.92
N THR A 45 6.61 5.63 -0.73
CA THR A 45 7.98 5.90 -1.19
C THR A 45 8.87 6.23 0.01
N LEU A 46 10.18 6.28 -0.19
CA LEU A 46 11.10 6.77 0.82
C LEU A 46 10.88 8.27 1.04
N LYS A 47 11.05 8.73 2.28
CA LYS A 47 11.20 10.16 2.56
C LYS A 47 12.43 10.70 1.85
N GLU A 48 12.32 11.92 1.35
CA GLU A 48 13.39 12.65 0.72
C GLU A 48 14.39 13.18 1.76
N PRO A 49 15.65 13.47 1.39
CA PRO A 49 16.67 13.95 2.32
C PRO A 49 16.22 15.14 3.17
N HIS A 50 15.53 16.10 2.56
CA HIS A 50 15.09 17.32 3.25
C HIS A 50 14.01 17.08 4.31
N GLU A 51 13.31 15.95 4.25
CA GLU A 51 12.32 15.55 5.25
C GLU A 51 12.96 14.96 6.52
N TYR A 52 14.24 14.57 6.44
CA TYR A 52 15.04 14.19 7.61
C TYR A 52 15.80 15.39 8.17
N THR A 53 16.38 16.21 7.29
CA THR A 53 17.18 17.37 7.69
C THR A 53 16.92 18.51 6.70
N PRO A 54 16.31 19.64 7.11
CA PRO A 54 15.97 20.74 6.20
C PRO A 54 17.15 21.26 5.37
N SER A 55 18.39 21.20 5.89
CA SER A 55 19.60 21.61 5.16
C SER A 55 19.94 20.70 3.97
N TRP A 56 19.43 19.47 3.93
CA TRP A 56 19.62 18.54 2.81
C TRP A 56 18.70 18.83 1.61
N LYS A 57 17.89 19.91 1.67
CA LYS A 57 17.10 20.37 0.52
C LYS A 57 17.98 20.86 -0.63
N SER A 58 19.10 21.50 -0.31
CA SER A 58 20.07 21.96 -1.30
C SER A 58 21.21 20.96 -1.43
N TRP A 59 21.60 20.67 -2.67
CA TRP A 59 22.66 19.71 -2.96
C TRP A 59 24.02 20.36 -2.75
N SER A 60 24.88 19.71 -1.96
CA SER A 60 26.28 20.08 -1.75
C SER A 60 27.11 18.82 -1.48
N LEU A 61 28.34 18.79 -2.01
CA LEU A 61 29.29 17.72 -1.70
C LEU A 61 29.62 17.64 -0.21
N SER A 62 29.59 18.79 0.50
CA SER A 62 29.84 18.84 1.95
C SER A 62 28.74 18.17 2.78
N SER A 63 27.56 17.96 2.20
CA SER A 63 26.42 17.33 2.88
C SER A 63 26.41 15.81 2.69
N LEU A 64 27.34 15.25 1.92
CA LEU A 64 27.43 13.82 1.66
C LEU A 64 28.34 13.11 2.67
N PRO A 65 28.00 11.87 3.06
CA PRO A 65 26.80 11.13 2.68
C PRO A 65 25.57 11.53 3.51
N MET A 66 24.38 11.59 2.89
CA MET A 66 23.11 11.87 3.57
C MET A 66 22.48 10.56 4.07
N ILE A 67 22.91 10.07 5.23
CA ILE A 67 22.42 8.81 5.81
C ILE A 67 21.51 9.13 7.01
N PRO A 68 20.19 8.90 6.93
CA PRO A 68 19.31 9.11 8.07
C PRO A 68 19.52 8.01 9.13
N PRO A 69 19.27 8.29 10.43
CA PRO A 69 19.38 7.29 11.49
C PRO A 69 18.35 6.15 11.32
N ARG A 70 17.23 6.44 10.65
CA ARG A 70 16.23 5.46 10.23
C ARG A 70 15.60 5.90 8.91
N PHE A 71 15.53 5.00 7.94
CA PHE A 71 14.79 5.26 6.71
C PHE A 71 13.29 5.34 7.01
N GLY A 72 12.71 6.50 6.71
CA GLY A 72 11.29 6.75 6.78
C GLY A 72 10.64 6.51 5.42
N ILE A 73 9.38 6.08 5.47
CA ILE A 73 8.50 6.01 4.31
C ILE A 73 7.44 7.11 4.43
N LYS A 74 6.94 7.55 3.28
CA LYS A 74 5.79 8.45 3.15
C LYS A 74 4.84 7.89 2.09
N LEU A 75 3.56 8.20 2.22
CA LEU A 75 2.58 7.91 1.19
C LEU A 75 2.94 8.70 -0.08
N ILE A 76 2.79 8.07 -1.25
CA ILE A 76 2.93 8.81 -2.51
C ILE A 76 1.81 9.84 -2.57
N ASN A 77 2.17 11.09 -2.87
CA ASN A 77 1.23 12.21 -2.95
C ASN A 77 0.38 12.10 -4.23
N ASP A 78 -0.57 11.18 -4.20
CA ASP A 78 -1.56 10.92 -5.24
C ASP A 78 -2.89 10.60 -4.55
N SER A 79 -3.94 11.33 -4.88
CA SER A 79 -5.24 11.21 -4.19
C SER A 79 -5.89 9.83 -4.35
N GLY A 80 -5.62 9.13 -5.45
CA GLY A 80 -6.07 7.77 -5.68
C GLY A 80 -5.34 6.77 -4.78
N ILE A 81 -4.02 6.91 -4.66
CA ILE A 81 -3.19 6.13 -3.74
C ILE A 81 -3.60 6.39 -2.29
N GLU A 82 -3.77 7.66 -1.90
CA GLU A 82 -4.17 8.03 -0.55
C GLU A 82 -5.52 7.40 -0.18
N LYS A 83 -6.49 7.50 -1.07
CA LYS A 83 -7.81 6.90 -0.86
C LYS A 83 -7.72 5.37 -0.72
N GLN A 84 -6.97 4.71 -1.61
CA GLN A 84 -6.82 3.26 -1.56
C GLN A 84 -6.07 2.81 -0.30
N PHE A 85 -5.07 3.56 0.15
CA PHE A 85 -4.36 3.30 1.41
C PHE A 85 -5.31 3.29 2.61
N HIS A 86 -6.17 4.30 2.75
CA HIS A 86 -7.13 4.36 3.87
C HIS A 86 -8.20 3.25 3.78
N ILE A 87 -8.57 2.83 2.57
CA ILE A 87 -9.46 1.68 2.38
C ILE A 87 -8.79 0.40 2.92
N ILE A 88 -7.54 0.14 2.52
CA ILE A 88 -6.78 -1.02 2.98
C ILE A 88 -6.56 -0.95 4.50
N GLU A 89 -6.18 0.22 5.03
CA GLU A 89 -5.99 0.43 6.47
C GLU A 89 -7.24 0.05 7.27
N LYS A 90 -8.42 0.52 6.83
CA LYS A 90 -9.69 0.17 7.46
C LYS A 90 -9.95 -1.34 7.41
N LEU A 91 -9.78 -1.96 6.25
CA LEU A 91 -9.98 -3.42 6.10
C LEU A 91 -9.05 -4.21 7.02
N MET A 92 -7.78 -3.80 7.13
CA MET A 92 -6.80 -4.45 7.98
C MET A 92 -7.14 -4.34 9.47
N GLN A 93 -7.68 -3.20 9.92
CA GLN A 93 -8.09 -3.02 11.32
C GLN A 93 -9.27 -3.92 11.72
N GLU A 94 -10.14 -4.25 10.77
CA GLU A 94 -11.32 -5.11 10.97
C GLU A 94 -11.06 -6.60 10.63
N ALA A 95 -9.85 -6.93 10.17
CA ALA A 95 -9.50 -8.27 9.70
C ALA A 95 -9.23 -9.25 10.85
N GLU A 96 -9.71 -10.49 10.69
CA GLU A 96 -9.29 -11.60 11.57
C GLU A 96 -7.98 -12.23 11.09
N MET A 97 -7.73 -12.16 9.78
CA MET A 97 -6.55 -12.68 9.12
C MET A 97 -6.24 -11.86 7.88
N ILE A 98 -4.96 -11.64 7.63
CA ILE A 98 -4.45 -10.92 6.46
C ILE A 98 -3.56 -11.86 5.65
N ILE A 99 -3.80 -11.92 4.34
CA ILE A 99 -3.05 -12.72 3.38
C ILE A 99 -2.37 -11.78 2.38
N ASN A 100 -1.05 -11.90 2.27
CA ASN A 100 -0.28 -11.22 1.24
C ASN A 100 -0.42 -11.96 -0.09
N CYS A 101 -0.97 -11.29 -1.10
CA CYS A 101 -1.15 -11.79 -2.46
C CYS A 101 -0.38 -10.94 -3.48
N GLY A 102 0.74 -10.33 -3.07
CA GLY A 102 1.67 -9.67 -3.98
C GLY A 102 2.39 -10.64 -4.92
N ASP A 103 3.06 -10.10 -5.93
CA ASP A 103 3.83 -10.89 -6.88
C ASP A 103 4.93 -11.72 -6.17
N ALA A 104 5.17 -12.93 -6.69
CA ALA A 104 6.23 -13.81 -6.22
C ALA A 104 7.54 -13.44 -6.95
N GLY A 105 8.24 -12.43 -6.44
CA GLY A 105 9.48 -11.90 -7.01
C GLY A 105 10.45 -11.37 -5.96
#